data_AF-A0A7C6EMV5-F1
#
_entry.id   AF-A0A7C6EMV5-F1
#
_cell.length_a   1.000
_cell.length_b   1.000
_cell.length_c   1.000
_cell.angle_alpha   90.00
_cell.angle_beta   90.00
_cell.angle_gamma   90.00
#
_symmetry.space_group_name_H-M   'P 1'
#
loop_
_entity.id
_entity.type
_entity.pdbx_description
1 polymer ?
#
loop_
_entity_poly.entity_id
_entity_poly.type
_entity_poly.pdbx_seq_one_letter_code
_entity_poly.pdbx_strand_id
1 'polypeptide(L)'
;MYERINKNGFDETALLNELHDIKKKLDTELNTQCNVRAIVGDDPYNINDSIYGNNDVMGPSCGHGTFVAGIIGADRNNNNDAFGIADNIKFMILRIVPGGDERDKDVANAIKYAVRKGARILNMSFGKSYSPEKYMVDEALAIAAQKGVLCIHAAGNNSENNDEVLHFPTPYNEKGKLITPFWIDVGASNVKPDETLAASFSNYGQKSVDLFAPGVRIYSTRPQHRFQSSNGTSAACPVVSGIAALLMSYFPELSTKQIKEIILKSVVTYKHKVYVPTQSENKGMISFKKLSITGGVVNAERSVKLALKYAKKN
;
A
#
# COMPACT_ATOMS: atom_id res chain seq x y z
N MET A 1 -23.86 4.75 -5.74
CA MET A 1 -24.96 5.70 -6.00
C MET A 1 -25.91 5.90 -4.81
N TYR A 2 -26.40 4.85 -4.14
CA TYR A 2 -27.39 4.99 -3.05
C TYR A 2 -26.88 5.55 -1.71
N GLU A 3 -25.56 5.52 -1.43
CA GLU A 3 -25.01 5.97 -0.14
C GLU A 3 -24.72 7.49 -0.04
N ARG A 4 -25.03 8.28 -1.09
CA ARG A 4 -24.73 9.73 -1.12
C ARG A 4 -25.95 10.63 -0.99
N ILE A 5 -27.03 10.10 -0.42
CA ILE A 5 -28.22 10.90 -0.08
C ILE A 5 -27.97 11.57 1.28
N ASN A 6 -27.47 12.80 1.26
CA ASN A 6 -27.61 13.67 2.43
C ASN A 6 -29.05 14.20 2.49
N LYS A 7 -29.47 14.66 3.68
CA LYS A 7 -30.80 15.23 3.97
C LYS A 7 -31.30 16.32 3.00
N ASN A 8 -30.45 16.83 2.09
CA ASN A 8 -30.70 17.96 1.19
C ASN A 8 -30.66 17.61 -0.31
N GLY A 9 -30.60 16.33 -0.71
CA GLY A 9 -30.58 15.93 -2.14
C GLY A 9 -29.18 15.74 -2.73
N PHE A 10 -29.09 15.65 -4.07
CA PHE A 10 -27.83 15.45 -4.80
C PHE A 10 -27.00 16.73 -4.86
N ASP A 11 -25.73 16.66 -4.48
CA ASP A 11 -24.74 17.71 -4.75
C ASP A 11 -24.35 17.69 -6.24
N GLU A 12 -24.59 18.80 -6.94
CA GLU A 12 -24.28 18.96 -8.37
C GLU A 12 -22.80 18.69 -8.66
N THR A 13 -21.90 19.09 -7.76
CA THR A 13 -20.45 18.84 -7.91
C THR A 13 -20.15 17.35 -7.82
N ALA A 14 -20.79 16.64 -6.89
CA ALA A 14 -20.64 15.20 -6.76
C ALA A 14 -21.16 14.45 -7.99
N LEU A 15 -22.29 14.89 -8.56
CA LEU A 15 -22.86 14.34 -9.80
C LEU A 15 -21.94 14.55 -11.00
N LEU A 16 -21.40 15.77 -11.17
CA LEU A 16 -20.49 16.07 -12.27
C LEU A 16 -19.20 15.25 -12.20
N ASN A 17 -18.66 15.05 -10.99
CA ASN A 17 -17.50 14.17 -10.78
C ASN A 17 -17.81 12.71 -11.11
N GLU A 18 -18.97 12.19 -10.67
CA GLU A 18 -19.36 10.80 -10.97
C GLU A 18 -19.59 10.60 -12.48
N LEU A 19 -20.22 11.57 -13.15
CA LEU A 19 -20.40 11.55 -14.59
C LEU A 19 -19.07 11.63 -15.35
N HIS A 20 -18.11 12.42 -14.85
CA HIS A 20 -16.76 12.48 -15.39
C HIS A 20 -16.03 11.13 -15.26
N ASP A 21 -16.12 10.48 -14.09
CA ASP A 21 -15.51 9.17 -13.84
C ASP A 21 -16.12 8.08 -14.74
N ILE A 22 -17.45 8.04 -14.87
CA ILE A 22 -18.14 7.07 -15.74
C ILE A 22 -17.72 7.28 -17.20
N LYS A 23 -17.68 8.52 -17.69
CA LYS A 23 -17.22 8.83 -19.06
C LYS A 23 -15.78 8.37 -19.27
N LYS A 24 -14.89 8.68 -18.32
CA LYS A 24 -13.50 8.23 -18.38
C LYS A 24 -13.40 6.71 -18.48
N LYS A 25 -14.19 5.96 -17.68
CA LYS A 25 -14.23 4.50 -17.76
C LYS A 25 -14.76 4.01 -19.11
N LEU A 26 -15.82 4.64 -19.62
CA LEU A 26 -16.38 4.31 -20.93
C LEU A 26 -15.35 4.49 -22.05
N ASP A 27 -14.58 5.58 -22.01
CA ASP A 27 -13.59 5.92 -23.04
C ASP A 27 -12.29 5.10 -22.91
N THR A 28 -12.06 4.45 -21.76
CA THR A 28 -10.83 3.70 -21.46
C THR A 28 -11.12 2.24 -21.10
N GLU A 29 -11.44 1.95 -19.84
CA GLU A 29 -11.62 0.60 -19.27
C GLU A 29 -12.65 -0.27 -20.03
N LEU A 30 -13.73 0.33 -20.54
CA LEU A 30 -14.81 -0.38 -21.23
C LEU A 30 -14.72 -0.27 -22.76
N ASN A 31 -13.71 0.43 -23.29
CA ASN A 31 -13.51 0.60 -24.73
C ASN A 31 -12.42 -0.35 -25.23
N THR A 32 -12.81 -1.42 -25.91
CA THR A 32 -11.88 -2.43 -26.46
C THR A 32 -10.93 -1.90 -27.53
N GLN A 33 -11.21 -0.72 -28.10
CA GLN A 33 -10.34 -0.05 -29.07
C GLN A 33 -9.36 0.93 -28.40
N CYS A 34 -9.55 1.24 -27.12
CA CYS A 34 -8.69 2.17 -26.41
C CYS A 34 -7.39 1.48 -25.98
N ASN A 35 -6.26 2.01 -26.44
CA ASN A 35 -4.94 1.60 -25.97
C ASN A 35 -4.34 2.68 -25.07
N VAL A 36 -4.70 2.67 -23.78
CA VAL A 36 -4.14 3.58 -22.77
C VAL A 36 -2.62 3.47 -22.62
N ARG A 37 -2.01 2.38 -23.10
CA ARG A 37 -0.56 2.13 -23.05
C ARG A 37 0.19 2.70 -24.25
N ALA A 38 -0.49 3.13 -25.32
CA ALA A 38 0.18 3.64 -26.52
C ALA A 38 1.20 4.76 -26.21
N ILE A 39 0.94 5.57 -25.18
CA ILE A 39 1.84 6.63 -24.70
C ILE A 39 3.19 6.12 -24.14
N VAL A 40 3.24 4.88 -23.65
CA VAL A 40 4.47 4.27 -23.10
C VAL A 40 5.41 3.85 -24.23
N GLY A 41 4.85 3.46 -25.39
CA GLY A 41 5.63 3.12 -26.58
C GLY A 41 6.43 1.82 -26.48
N ASP A 42 6.00 0.88 -25.64
CA ASP A 42 6.71 -0.35 -25.31
C ASP A 42 5.89 -1.63 -25.57
N ASP A 43 6.56 -2.79 -25.53
CA ASP A 43 5.90 -4.11 -25.53
C ASP A 43 5.63 -4.57 -24.08
N PRO A 44 4.36 -4.67 -23.64
CA PRO A 44 4.02 -5.05 -22.26
C PRO A 44 4.47 -6.46 -21.85
N TYR A 45 4.85 -7.32 -22.80
CA TYR A 45 5.28 -8.70 -22.55
C TYR A 45 6.79 -8.91 -22.71
N ASN A 46 7.53 -7.88 -23.12
CA ASN A 46 8.98 -7.94 -23.24
C ASN A 46 9.67 -7.36 -21.99
N ILE A 47 10.08 -8.23 -21.06
CA ILE A 47 10.76 -7.84 -19.81
C ILE A 47 12.06 -7.04 -20.03
N ASN A 48 12.70 -7.17 -21.20
CA ASN A 48 13.95 -6.47 -21.50
C ASN A 48 13.74 -4.97 -21.80
N ASP A 49 12.50 -4.55 -22.02
CA ASP A 49 12.14 -3.14 -22.15
C ASP A 49 12.18 -2.45 -20.78
N SER A 50 13.38 -1.99 -20.41
CA SER A 50 13.78 -1.69 -19.03
C SER A 50 14.06 -0.21 -18.77
N ILE A 51 13.61 0.68 -19.67
CA ILE A 51 13.69 2.12 -19.46
C ILE A 51 12.64 2.53 -18.42
N TYR A 52 13.00 2.43 -17.14
CA TYR A 52 12.20 2.86 -15.99
C TYR A 52 12.86 4.00 -15.24
N GLY A 53 12.00 4.81 -14.61
CA GLY A 53 12.41 5.98 -13.84
C GLY A 53 12.55 7.20 -14.74
N ASN A 54 11.70 8.19 -14.49
CA ASN A 54 11.90 9.55 -14.97
C ASN A 54 11.76 10.49 -13.75
N ASN A 55 12.28 11.71 -13.86
CA ASN A 55 12.15 12.72 -12.82
C ASN A 55 10.85 13.52 -12.94
N ASP A 56 10.02 13.22 -13.94
CA ASP A 56 8.72 13.85 -14.10
C ASP A 56 7.67 13.12 -13.26
N VAL A 57 7.61 13.52 -11.99
CA VAL A 57 6.58 13.05 -11.06
C VAL A 57 5.19 13.64 -11.39
N MET A 58 5.13 14.62 -12.29
CA MET A 58 3.91 15.32 -12.70
C MET A 58 3.34 14.71 -13.99
N GLY A 59 2.73 13.53 -13.88
CA GLY A 59 1.99 12.91 -14.99
C GLY A 59 0.46 13.02 -14.86
N PRO A 60 -0.29 12.57 -15.88
CA PRO A 60 -1.75 12.40 -15.78
C PRO A 60 -2.07 11.47 -14.58
N SER A 61 -2.95 11.88 -13.66
CA SER A 61 -3.30 11.10 -12.46
C SER A 61 -2.16 10.88 -11.42
N CYS A 62 -1.27 11.86 -11.22
CA CYS A 62 -0.23 11.85 -10.15
C CYS A 62 -0.76 11.94 -8.70
N GLY A 63 -2.08 12.05 -8.51
CA GLY A 63 -2.70 12.31 -7.21
C GLY A 63 -2.49 11.22 -6.16
N HIS A 64 -2.58 9.95 -6.53
CA HIS A 64 -2.44 8.82 -5.60
C HIS A 64 -1.01 8.68 -5.06
N GLY A 65 0.00 8.64 -5.95
CA GLY A 65 1.40 8.57 -5.55
C GLY A 65 1.85 9.73 -4.66
N THR A 66 1.40 10.96 -4.95
CA THR A 66 1.67 12.13 -4.10
C THR A 66 1.06 11.99 -2.71
N PHE A 67 -0.16 11.49 -2.62
CA PHE A 67 -0.84 11.24 -1.34
C PHE A 67 -0.13 10.16 -0.52
N VAL A 68 0.28 9.07 -1.15
CA VAL A 68 1.03 8.00 -0.50
C VAL A 68 2.40 8.49 -0.01
N ALA A 69 3.15 9.22 -0.84
CA ALA A 69 4.46 9.77 -0.47
C ALA A 69 4.36 10.75 0.71
N GLY A 70 3.31 11.57 0.76
CA GLY A 70 3.08 12.49 1.86
C GLY A 70 2.92 11.80 3.22
N ILE A 71 2.20 10.67 3.28
CA ILE A 71 2.06 9.88 4.52
C ILE A 71 3.43 9.40 5.01
N ILE A 72 4.32 9.00 4.10
CA ILE A 72 5.65 8.51 4.47
C ILE A 72 6.52 9.65 5.00
N GLY A 73 6.57 10.81 4.32
CA GLY A 73 7.56 11.84 4.63
C GLY A 73 7.27 13.23 4.07
N ALA A 74 6.02 13.68 4.11
CA ALA A 74 5.73 15.10 3.97
C ALA A 74 6.49 15.90 5.04
N ASP A 75 7.03 17.05 4.62
CA ASP A 75 7.81 17.96 5.47
C ASP A 75 7.02 18.33 6.73
N ARG A 76 7.70 18.32 7.86
CA ARG A 76 7.13 18.61 9.19
C ARG A 76 7.27 20.06 9.61
N ASN A 77 7.99 20.86 8.83
CA ASN A 77 8.25 22.27 9.09
C ASN A 77 7.41 23.19 8.19
N ASN A 78 6.60 22.61 7.31
CA ASN A 78 5.59 23.37 6.59
C ASN A 78 4.42 23.63 7.55
N ASN A 79 3.83 24.82 7.52
CA ASN A 79 2.73 25.20 8.44
C ASN A 79 1.40 24.51 8.10
N ASN A 80 1.40 23.22 7.74
CA ASN A 80 0.21 22.43 7.46
C ASN A 80 0.17 21.18 8.35
N ASP A 81 -1.01 20.59 8.51
CA ASP A 81 -1.21 19.47 9.44
C ASP A 81 -0.91 18.08 8.82
N ALA A 82 -0.31 18.02 7.63
CA ALA A 82 -0.07 16.77 6.89
C ALA A 82 1.37 16.26 7.07
N PHE A 83 1.78 16.04 8.32
CA PHE A 83 3.13 15.59 8.64
C PHE A 83 3.37 14.12 8.29
N GLY A 84 4.42 13.83 7.53
CA GLY A 84 4.82 12.46 7.22
C GLY A 84 5.36 11.72 8.45
N ILE A 85 5.37 10.40 8.41
CA ILE A 85 5.80 9.53 9.53
C ILE A 85 7.33 9.52 9.74
N ALA A 86 8.11 9.63 8.68
CA ALA A 86 9.57 9.75 8.73
C ALA A 86 10.00 11.13 8.22
N ASP A 87 11.13 11.59 8.75
CA ASP A 87 11.79 12.82 8.32
C ASP A 87 13.12 12.48 7.62
N ASN A 88 13.61 13.38 6.76
CA ASN A 88 14.86 13.27 6.03
C ASN A 88 15.02 11.96 5.24
N ILE A 89 14.00 11.61 4.44
CA ILE A 89 14.00 10.45 3.55
C ILE A 89 14.11 10.87 2.08
N LYS A 90 14.69 9.99 1.26
CA LYS A 90 14.74 10.18 -0.20
C LYS A 90 13.71 9.29 -0.86
N PHE A 91 12.87 9.88 -1.69
CA PHE A 91 11.90 9.16 -2.51
C PHE A 91 12.49 8.77 -3.86
N MET A 92 12.14 7.57 -4.31
CA MET A 92 12.28 7.15 -5.70
C MET A 92 10.89 6.84 -6.22
N ILE A 93 10.31 7.79 -6.95
CA ILE A 93 8.95 7.67 -7.49
C ILE A 93 9.05 6.92 -8.82
N LEU A 94 8.42 5.74 -8.89
CA LEU A 94 8.35 4.93 -10.10
C LEU A 94 6.89 4.76 -10.49
N ARG A 95 6.53 5.28 -11.66
CA ARG A 95 5.19 5.16 -12.21
C ARG A 95 5.07 3.84 -12.96
N ILE A 96 4.14 2.99 -12.53
CA ILE A 96 3.91 1.65 -13.10
C ILE A 96 2.52 1.49 -13.74
N VAL A 97 1.68 2.53 -13.67
CA VAL A 97 0.33 2.54 -14.26
C VAL A 97 0.22 3.71 -15.23
N PRO A 98 0.17 3.47 -16.56
CA PRO A 98 -0.23 4.49 -17.51
C PRO A 98 -1.76 4.72 -17.47
N GLY A 99 -2.54 3.67 -17.17
CA GLY A 99 -3.98 3.65 -16.93
C GLY A 99 -4.45 2.20 -16.68
N GLY A 100 -5.58 2.00 -15.98
CA GLY A 100 -6.06 0.67 -15.58
C GLY A 100 -5.23 0.06 -14.43
N ASP A 101 -5.15 -1.28 -14.38
CA ASP A 101 -4.37 -2.02 -13.38
C ASP A 101 -2.88 -2.11 -13.75
N GLU A 102 -2.03 -2.39 -12.76
CA GLU A 102 -0.59 -2.57 -12.92
C GLU A 102 -0.28 -3.82 -13.75
N ARG A 103 0.50 -3.70 -14.83
CA ARG A 103 1.00 -4.90 -15.54
C ARG A 103 2.20 -5.49 -14.81
N ASP A 104 2.33 -6.82 -14.87
CA ASP A 104 3.40 -7.55 -14.19
C ASP A 104 4.80 -7.12 -14.65
N LYS A 105 4.97 -6.82 -15.94
CA LYS A 105 6.21 -6.25 -16.47
C LYS A 105 6.57 -4.93 -15.80
N ASP A 106 5.60 -4.02 -15.65
CA ASP A 106 5.85 -2.69 -15.06
C ASP A 106 6.22 -2.79 -13.59
N VAL A 107 5.53 -3.66 -12.85
CA VAL A 107 5.86 -3.97 -11.46
C VAL A 107 7.27 -4.56 -11.36
N ALA A 108 7.58 -5.57 -12.17
CA ALA A 108 8.87 -6.26 -12.15
C ALA A 108 10.03 -5.31 -12.48
N ASN A 109 9.91 -4.51 -13.53
CA ASN A 109 10.96 -3.57 -13.94
C ASN A 109 11.13 -2.40 -12.97
N ALA A 110 10.06 -1.90 -12.37
CA ALA A 110 10.15 -0.91 -11.30
C ALA A 110 10.87 -1.46 -10.07
N ILE A 111 10.56 -2.69 -9.63
CA ILE A 111 11.26 -3.35 -8.52
C ILE A 111 12.75 -3.51 -8.88
N LYS A 112 13.08 -4.08 -10.04
CA LYS A 112 14.48 -4.25 -10.50
C LYS A 112 15.22 -2.91 -10.55
N TYR A 113 14.59 -1.85 -11.07
CA TYR A 113 15.15 -0.51 -11.11
C TYR A 113 15.39 0.05 -9.69
N ALA A 114 14.39 -0.01 -8.81
CA ALA A 114 14.48 0.50 -7.45
C ALA A 114 15.60 -0.17 -6.67
N VAL A 115 15.68 -1.50 -6.72
CA VAL A 115 16.73 -2.29 -6.07
C VAL A 115 18.11 -1.92 -6.63
N ARG A 116 18.25 -1.82 -7.96
CA ARG A 116 19.53 -1.44 -8.61
C ARG A 116 19.97 -0.03 -8.21
N LYS A 117 19.04 0.89 -7.98
CA LYS A 117 19.30 2.27 -7.55
C LYS A 117 19.38 2.43 -6.02
N GLY A 118 19.39 1.33 -5.27
CA GLY A 118 19.67 1.32 -3.83
C GLY A 118 18.47 1.60 -2.94
N ALA A 119 17.24 1.40 -3.42
CA ALA A 119 16.06 1.47 -2.56
C ALA A 119 16.13 0.39 -1.46
N ARG A 120 15.91 0.79 -0.19
CA ARG A 120 15.87 -0.12 0.96
C ARG A 120 14.46 -0.60 1.30
N ILE A 121 13.45 0.19 0.91
CA ILE A 121 12.03 -0.06 1.16
C ILE A 121 11.28 0.16 -0.16
N LEU A 122 10.37 -0.76 -0.49
CA LEU A 122 9.41 -0.62 -1.58
C LEU A 122 8.01 -0.51 -0.98
N ASN A 123 7.37 0.64 -1.19
CA ASN A 123 5.97 0.85 -0.84
C ASN A 123 5.09 0.49 -2.05
N MET A 124 4.35 -0.59 -1.96
CA MET A 124 3.47 -1.09 -3.02
C MET A 124 2.01 -0.86 -2.60
N SER A 125 1.57 0.39 -2.73
CA SER A 125 0.19 0.81 -2.45
C SER A 125 -0.77 0.53 -3.61
N PHE A 126 -0.61 -0.62 -4.25
CA PHE A 126 -1.41 -1.12 -5.36
C PHE A 126 -1.67 -2.62 -5.17
N GLY A 127 -2.56 -3.18 -5.98
CA GLY A 127 -2.76 -4.61 -6.02
C GLY A 127 -3.90 -4.99 -6.96
N LYS A 128 -3.92 -6.25 -7.39
CA LYS A 128 -4.83 -6.74 -8.44
C LYS A 128 -5.22 -8.21 -8.23
N SER A 129 -6.36 -8.60 -8.78
CA SER A 129 -6.88 -9.98 -8.68
C SER A 129 -6.28 -10.94 -9.71
N TYR A 130 -5.59 -10.43 -10.74
CA TYR A 130 -5.06 -11.24 -11.84
C TYR A 130 -3.63 -10.84 -12.22
N SER A 131 -2.74 -11.83 -12.39
CA SER A 131 -1.31 -11.64 -12.64
C SER A 131 -0.80 -12.71 -13.64
N PRO A 132 -1.06 -12.53 -14.94
CA PRO A 132 -0.76 -13.55 -15.95
C PRO A 132 0.75 -13.78 -16.17
N GLU A 133 1.60 -12.75 -15.97
CA GLU A 133 3.06 -12.86 -16.06
C GLU A 133 3.72 -12.78 -14.68
N LYS A 134 3.06 -13.33 -13.66
CA LYS A 134 3.53 -13.33 -12.26
C LYS A 134 4.99 -13.73 -12.10
N TYR A 135 5.49 -14.66 -12.91
CA TYR A 135 6.88 -15.10 -12.88
C TYR A 135 7.90 -13.95 -13.01
N MET A 136 7.57 -12.88 -13.77
CA MET A 136 8.41 -11.70 -13.90
C MET A 136 8.53 -10.94 -12.57
N VAL A 137 7.40 -10.81 -11.86
CA VAL A 137 7.34 -10.16 -10.55
C VAL A 137 8.04 -11.02 -9.50
N ASP A 138 7.86 -12.34 -9.56
CA ASP A 138 8.51 -13.30 -8.65
C ASP A 138 10.04 -13.23 -8.77
N GLU A 139 10.57 -13.14 -9.99
CA GLU A 139 11.99 -12.94 -10.23
C GLU A 139 12.48 -11.60 -9.63
N ALA A 140 11.74 -10.51 -9.85
CA ALA A 140 12.08 -9.20 -9.32
C ALA A 140 12.06 -9.17 -7.77
N LEU A 141 11.08 -9.82 -7.14
CA LEU A 141 11.01 -9.97 -5.69
C LEU A 141 12.15 -10.83 -5.14
N ALA A 142 12.58 -11.86 -5.86
CA ALA A 142 13.74 -12.65 -5.48
C ALA A 142 15.03 -11.81 -5.49
N ILE A 143 15.20 -10.93 -6.49
CA ILE A 143 16.31 -9.97 -6.56
C ILE A 143 16.25 -8.98 -5.38
N ALA A 144 15.07 -8.45 -5.07
CA ALA A 144 14.86 -7.58 -3.91
C ALA A 144 15.24 -8.29 -2.60
N ALA A 145 14.87 -9.57 -2.47
CA ALA A 145 15.21 -10.40 -1.32
C ALA A 145 16.73 -10.56 -1.15
N GLN A 146 17.47 -10.85 -2.23
CA GLN A 146 18.93 -10.99 -2.20
C GLN A 146 19.63 -9.71 -1.75
N LYS A 147 19.03 -8.55 -2.01
CA LYS A 147 19.54 -7.23 -1.59
C LYS A 147 19.01 -6.76 -0.24
N GLY A 148 18.20 -7.57 0.43
CA GLY A 148 17.65 -7.22 1.74
C GLY A 148 16.63 -6.07 1.68
N VAL A 149 15.91 -5.90 0.57
CA VAL A 149 14.95 -4.81 0.41
C VAL A 149 13.61 -5.19 1.04
N LEU A 150 13.07 -4.31 1.88
CA LEU A 150 11.78 -4.51 2.55
C LEU A 150 10.63 -4.14 1.61
N CYS A 151 9.80 -5.10 1.27
CA CYS A 151 8.58 -4.94 0.50
C CYS A 151 7.39 -4.74 1.44
N ILE A 152 6.65 -3.65 1.29
CA ILE A 152 5.48 -3.34 2.10
C ILE A 152 4.30 -3.14 1.15
N HIS A 153 3.26 -3.92 1.32
CA HIS A 153 2.17 -4.07 0.36
C HIS A 153 0.82 -3.78 1.00
N ALA A 154 -0.07 -3.14 0.23
CA ALA A 154 -1.44 -2.89 0.66
C ALA A 154 -2.29 -4.15 0.47
N ALA A 155 -3.06 -4.57 1.48
CA ALA A 155 -3.81 -5.82 1.42
C ALA A 155 -4.95 -5.83 0.38
N GLY A 156 -5.43 -4.67 -0.08
CA GLY A 156 -6.60 -4.53 -0.96
C GLY A 156 -7.81 -3.89 -0.26
N ASN A 157 -8.83 -3.50 -1.04
CA ASN A 157 -9.97 -2.70 -0.56
C ASN A 157 -11.34 -3.34 -0.90
N ASN A 158 -11.38 -4.66 -1.02
CA ASN A 158 -12.53 -5.43 -1.52
C ASN A 158 -13.29 -6.15 -0.39
N SER A 159 -12.87 -5.98 0.87
CA SER A 159 -13.43 -6.70 2.03
C SER A 159 -13.28 -8.23 1.92
N GLU A 160 -12.23 -8.66 1.24
CA GLU A 160 -11.96 -10.06 0.93
C GLU A 160 -11.01 -10.70 1.96
N ASN A 161 -11.17 -12.00 2.14
CA ASN A 161 -10.22 -12.82 2.87
C ASN A 161 -9.10 -13.24 1.90
N ASN A 162 -7.92 -12.65 2.03
CA ASN A 162 -6.74 -12.93 1.20
C ASN A 162 -6.18 -14.34 1.42
N ASP A 163 -6.65 -15.08 2.44
CA ASP A 163 -6.35 -16.51 2.59
C ASP A 163 -7.18 -17.39 1.63
N GLU A 164 -8.25 -16.86 1.05
CA GLU A 164 -9.18 -17.54 0.14
C GLU A 164 -9.12 -16.98 -1.28
N VAL A 165 -8.97 -15.66 -1.41
CA VAL A 165 -8.88 -14.95 -2.70
C VAL A 165 -7.49 -14.34 -2.82
N LEU A 166 -6.77 -14.67 -3.90
CA LEU A 166 -5.43 -14.12 -4.09
C LEU A 166 -5.49 -12.64 -4.46
N HIS A 167 -4.63 -11.86 -3.82
CA HIS A 167 -4.37 -10.46 -4.15
C HIS A 167 -2.88 -10.31 -4.49
N PHE A 168 -2.58 -9.88 -5.71
CA PHE A 168 -1.22 -9.81 -6.23
C PHE A 168 -0.64 -8.39 -6.16
N PRO A 169 0.70 -8.26 -6.02
CA PRO A 169 1.68 -9.34 -5.86
C PRO A 169 1.61 -10.07 -4.52
N THR A 170 2.11 -11.32 -4.49
CA THR A 170 2.23 -12.13 -3.26
C THR A 170 3.70 -12.50 -3.03
N PRO A 171 4.13 -12.73 -1.77
CA PRO A 171 5.51 -13.14 -1.48
C PRO A 171 5.76 -14.64 -1.74
N TYR A 172 4.81 -15.35 -2.36
CA TYR A 172 4.88 -16.78 -2.65
C TYR A 172 4.76 -17.02 -4.16
N ASN A 173 5.50 -17.99 -4.69
CA ASN A 173 5.32 -18.38 -6.08
C ASN A 173 4.06 -19.26 -6.27
N GLU A 174 3.75 -19.66 -7.51
CA GLU A 174 2.59 -20.51 -7.82
C GLU A 174 2.57 -21.86 -7.09
N LYS A 175 3.72 -22.33 -6.62
CA LYS A 175 3.85 -23.58 -5.83
C LYS A 175 3.77 -23.34 -4.32
N GLY A 176 3.45 -22.12 -3.88
CA GLY A 176 3.38 -21.73 -2.47
C GLY A 176 4.74 -21.59 -1.78
N LYS A 177 5.86 -21.56 -2.53
CA LYS A 177 7.19 -21.35 -1.96
C LYS A 177 7.41 -19.86 -1.70
N LEU A 178 7.87 -19.52 -0.50
CA LEU A 178 8.26 -18.15 -0.13
C LEU A 178 9.41 -17.65 -1.02
N ILE A 179 9.20 -16.52 -1.68
CA ILE A 179 10.15 -15.84 -2.56
C ILE A 179 11.01 -14.85 -1.76
N THR A 180 10.37 -14.06 -0.90
CA THR A 180 11.04 -13.05 -0.08
C THR A 180 10.59 -13.13 1.38
N PRO A 181 11.51 -13.23 2.34
CA PRO A 181 11.16 -13.12 3.76
C PRO A 181 10.92 -11.65 4.18
N PHE A 182 11.29 -10.67 3.34
CA PHE A 182 11.22 -9.24 3.61
C PHE A 182 9.93 -8.64 3.05
N TRP A 183 8.79 -9.22 3.43
CA TRP A 183 7.45 -8.77 3.06
C TRP A 183 6.65 -8.36 4.29
N ILE A 184 5.86 -7.29 4.20
CA ILE A 184 4.81 -6.93 5.17
C ILE A 184 3.55 -6.58 4.39
N ASP A 185 2.49 -7.35 4.59
CA ASP A 185 1.17 -7.08 4.02
C ASP A 185 0.27 -6.33 5.02
N VAL A 186 -0.36 -5.24 4.57
CA VAL A 186 -0.94 -4.22 5.46
C VAL A 186 -2.44 -4.02 5.21
N GLY A 187 -3.25 -4.43 6.18
CA GLY A 187 -4.67 -4.10 6.28
C GLY A 187 -4.92 -2.68 6.82
N ALA A 188 -6.12 -2.16 6.63
CA ALA A 188 -6.51 -0.82 7.07
C ALA A 188 -7.34 -0.86 8.35
N SER A 189 -6.90 -0.13 9.37
CA SER A 189 -7.67 0.12 10.58
C SER A 189 -8.45 1.45 10.47
N ASN A 190 -9.57 1.48 11.16
CA ASN A 190 -10.38 2.68 11.36
C ASN A 190 -9.81 3.56 12.49
N VAL A 191 -10.41 4.72 12.69
CA VAL A 191 -9.97 5.75 13.65
C VAL A 191 -10.15 5.31 15.10
N LYS A 192 -11.22 4.56 15.39
CA LYS A 192 -11.61 4.21 16.75
C LYS A 192 -11.26 2.75 17.08
N PRO A 193 -10.80 2.47 18.30
CA PRO A 193 -10.53 1.11 18.77
C PRO A 193 -11.80 0.41 19.28
N ASP A 194 -12.89 0.46 18.51
CA ASP A 194 -14.18 -0.15 18.83
C ASP A 194 -14.47 -1.33 17.86
N GLU A 195 -15.72 -1.77 17.76
CA GLU A 195 -16.13 -2.86 16.86
C GLU A 195 -15.82 -2.57 15.39
N THR A 196 -15.63 -1.30 15.02
CA THR A 196 -15.31 -0.84 13.66
C THR A 196 -13.81 -0.73 13.40
N LEU A 197 -12.96 -1.19 14.33
CA LEU A 197 -11.51 -1.04 14.24
C LEU A 197 -10.92 -1.58 12.93
N ALA A 198 -11.43 -2.70 12.39
CA ALA A 198 -11.09 -3.11 11.03
C ALA A 198 -11.92 -2.27 10.06
N ALA A 199 -11.26 -1.56 9.14
CA ALA A 199 -11.98 -0.77 8.15
C ALA A 199 -12.85 -1.68 7.29
N SER A 200 -14.10 -1.29 7.04
CA SER A 200 -15.10 -2.13 6.37
C SER A 200 -14.64 -2.61 4.99
N PHE A 201 -13.88 -1.80 4.26
CA PHE A 201 -13.33 -2.13 2.94
C PHE A 201 -12.05 -2.98 2.99
N SER A 202 -11.36 -3.07 4.14
CA SER A 202 -10.03 -3.68 4.18
C SER A 202 -10.10 -5.15 3.82
N ASN A 203 -9.22 -5.60 2.92
CA ASN A 203 -8.90 -7.02 2.88
C ASN A 203 -8.20 -7.45 4.17
N TYR A 204 -8.33 -8.72 4.49
CA TYR A 204 -7.83 -9.33 5.73
C TYR A 204 -7.39 -10.77 5.46
N GLY A 205 -6.69 -11.40 6.40
CA GLY A 205 -6.32 -12.80 6.26
C GLY A 205 -5.41 -13.24 7.39
N GLN A 206 -5.71 -14.37 8.03
CA GLN A 206 -4.96 -14.84 9.19
C GLN A 206 -3.55 -15.34 8.81
N LYS A 207 -3.32 -15.66 7.54
CA LYS A 207 -2.04 -16.18 7.02
C LYS A 207 -1.39 -15.26 5.99
N SER A 208 -2.16 -14.39 5.34
CA SER A 208 -1.72 -13.53 4.25
C SER A 208 -1.48 -12.07 4.65
N VAL A 209 -2.26 -11.53 5.60
CA VAL A 209 -2.12 -10.15 6.09
C VAL A 209 -1.31 -10.12 7.38
N ASP A 210 -0.19 -9.38 7.40
CA ASP A 210 0.71 -9.36 8.56
C ASP A 210 0.16 -8.53 9.72
N LEU A 211 -0.29 -7.31 9.44
CA LEU A 211 -0.74 -6.34 10.44
C LEU A 211 -1.73 -5.33 9.86
N PHE A 212 -2.33 -4.52 10.73
CA PHE A 212 -3.16 -3.39 10.33
C PHE A 212 -2.47 -2.05 10.60
N ALA A 213 -2.77 -1.03 9.81
CA ALA A 213 -2.32 0.35 10.06
C ALA A 213 -3.45 1.36 9.76
N PRO A 214 -3.43 2.57 10.34
CA PRO A 214 -4.45 3.59 10.09
C PRO A 214 -4.65 3.83 8.59
N GLY A 215 -5.86 3.57 8.10
CA GLY A 215 -6.21 3.69 6.68
C GLY A 215 -7.52 4.40 6.40
N VAL A 216 -8.18 4.96 7.43
CA VAL A 216 -9.45 5.70 7.31
C VAL A 216 -9.25 7.15 7.71
N ARG A 217 -9.75 8.07 6.87
CA ARG A 217 -9.67 9.53 7.04
C ARG A 217 -8.24 10.04 7.20
N ILE A 218 -7.31 9.44 6.45
CA ILE A 218 -5.91 9.83 6.47
C ILE A 218 -5.74 11.10 5.66
N TYR A 219 -5.26 12.16 6.30
CA TYR A 219 -5.00 13.46 5.67
C TYR A 219 -3.57 13.49 5.11
N SER A 220 -3.41 13.83 3.83
CA SER A 220 -2.09 13.92 3.21
C SER A 220 -2.03 14.83 1.99
N THR A 221 -0.84 14.97 1.41
CA THR A 221 -0.53 15.86 0.30
C THR A 221 -1.21 15.45 -1.01
N ARG A 222 -1.55 16.44 -1.82
CA ARG A 222 -2.00 16.30 -3.20
C ARG A 222 -1.19 17.24 -4.10
N PRO A 223 -1.10 16.96 -5.41
CA PRO A 223 -0.46 17.87 -6.35
C PRO A 223 -1.02 19.28 -6.26
N GLN A 224 -0.17 20.26 -6.59
CA GLN A 224 -0.51 21.70 -6.59
C GLN A 224 -0.78 22.27 -5.19
N HIS A 225 0.06 21.93 -4.20
CA HIS A 225 -0.02 22.43 -2.82
C HIS A 225 -1.38 22.18 -2.13
N ARG A 226 -2.05 21.11 -2.53
CA ARG A 226 -3.35 20.73 -1.95
C ARG A 226 -3.17 19.61 -0.92
N PHE A 227 -4.21 19.41 -0.14
CA PHE A 227 -4.29 18.36 0.86
C PHE A 227 -5.69 17.76 0.85
N GLN A 228 -5.79 16.48 1.17
CA GLN A 228 -7.08 15.80 1.18
C GLN A 228 -7.06 14.63 2.16
N SER A 229 -8.22 14.31 2.74
CA SER A 229 -8.43 13.06 3.45
C SER A 229 -8.86 11.94 2.50
N SER A 230 -8.29 10.75 2.65
CA SER A 230 -8.70 9.56 1.89
C SER A 230 -8.75 8.30 2.76
N ASN A 231 -9.35 7.26 2.19
CA ASN A 231 -9.49 5.94 2.80
C ASN A 231 -8.83 4.90 1.89
N GLY A 232 -8.19 3.89 2.47
CA GLY A 232 -7.69 2.74 1.74
C GLY A 232 -6.52 2.05 2.43
N THR A 233 -6.29 0.78 2.11
CA THR A 233 -5.04 0.09 2.44
C THR A 233 -3.84 0.74 1.77
N SER A 234 -4.03 1.43 0.64
CA SER A 234 -3.04 2.34 0.04
C SER A 234 -2.62 3.49 0.94
N ALA A 235 -3.43 3.88 1.94
CA ALA A 235 -3.09 4.86 2.97
C ALA A 235 -2.47 4.21 4.22
N ALA A 236 -2.85 2.96 4.53
CA ALA A 236 -2.28 2.19 5.64
C ALA A 236 -0.84 1.72 5.35
N CYS A 237 -0.59 1.21 4.14
CA CYS A 237 0.72 0.75 3.65
C CYS A 237 1.84 1.78 3.87
N PRO A 238 1.71 3.08 3.47
CA PRO A 238 2.75 4.07 3.69
C PRO A 238 2.97 4.46 5.15
N VAL A 239 2.02 4.24 6.06
CA VAL A 239 2.29 4.39 7.50
C VAL A 239 3.38 3.41 7.94
N VAL A 240 3.29 2.16 7.48
CA VAL A 240 4.25 1.10 7.81
C VAL A 240 5.59 1.36 7.10
N SER A 241 5.58 1.84 5.85
CA SER A 241 6.77 2.30 5.13
C SER A 241 7.48 3.45 5.84
N GLY A 242 6.73 4.42 6.36
CA GLY A 242 7.29 5.51 7.15
C GLY A 242 7.92 5.01 8.46
N ILE A 243 7.26 4.10 9.18
CA ILE A 243 7.83 3.51 10.40
C ILE A 243 9.11 2.72 10.06
N ALA A 244 9.12 1.93 8.99
CA ALA A 244 10.31 1.22 8.56
C ALA A 244 11.46 2.18 8.20
N ALA A 245 11.17 3.28 7.50
CA ALA A 245 12.16 4.30 7.15
C ALA A 245 12.72 5.00 8.39
N LEU A 246 11.86 5.36 9.35
CA LEU A 246 12.25 5.92 10.66
C LEU A 246 13.18 4.97 11.43
N LEU A 247 12.86 3.68 11.48
CA LEU A 247 13.71 2.71 12.17
C LEU A 247 15.05 2.53 11.44
N MET A 248 15.03 2.42 10.11
CA MET A 248 16.25 2.25 9.30
C MET A 248 17.17 3.47 9.30
N SER A 249 16.66 4.68 9.60
CA SER A 249 17.46 5.89 9.71
C SER A 249 18.10 6.06 11.09
N TYR A 250 17.38 5.74 12.16
CA TYR A 250 17.90 5.84 13.54
C TYR A 250 18.71 4.63 13.99
N PHE A 251 18.49 3.46 13.38
CA PHE A 251 19.16 2.20 13.72
C PHE A 251 19.76 1.54 12.46
N PRO A 252 20.73 2.20 11.80
CA PRO A 252 21.29 1.73 10.53
C PRO A 252 21.99 0.37 10.62
N GLU A 253 22.40 -0.07 11.81
CA GLU A 253 22.99 -1.37 12.11
C GLU A 253 22.00 -2.53 12.08
N LEU A 254 20.69 -2.25 12.19
CA LEU A 254 19.67 -3.29 12.17
C LEU A 254 19.43 -3.79 10.75
N SER A 255 19.53 -5.11 10.60
CA SER A 255 19.20 -5.80 9.35
C SER A 255 17.70 -5.64 9.03
N THR A 256 17.36 -5.75 7.74
CA THR A 256 15.95 -5.72 7.29
C THR A 256 15.09 -6.79 7.98
N LYS A 257 15.67 -7.95 8.30
CA LYS A 257 15.01 -8.98 9.11
C LYS A 257 14.63 -8.44 10.49
N GLN A 258 15.58 -7.81 11.20
CA GLN A 258 15.33 -7.23 12.52
C GLN A 258 14.30 -6.10 12.45
N ILE A 259 14.37 -5.23 11.44
CA ILE A 259 13.38 -4.17 11.22
C ILE A 259 11.97 -4.75 11.06
N LYS A 260 11.79 -5.73 10.17
CA LYS A 260 10.51 -6.42 10.00
C LYS A 260 10.03 -7.06 11.30
N GLU A 261 10.89 -7.81 11.99
CA GLU A 261 10.54 -8.43 13.27
C GLU A 261 10.11 -7.42 14.32
N ILE A 262 10.82 -6.28 14.43
CA ILE A 262 10.51 -5.21 15.38
C ILE A 262 9.10 -4.67 15.11
N ILE A 263 8.79 -4.34 13.86
CA ILE A 263 7.48 -3.82 13.46
C ILE A 263 6.37 -4.82 13.79
N LEU A 264 6.56 -6.10 13.50
CA LEU A 264 5.55 -7.13 13.73
C LEU A 264 5.35 -7.44 15.23
N LYS A 265 6.42 -7.42 16.03
CA LYS A 265 6.37 -7.72 17.48
C LYS A 265 5.90 -6.53 18.32
N SER A 266 5.93 -5.32 17.79
CA SER A 266 5.62 -4.08 18.52
C SER A 266 4.17 -3.60 18.36
N VAL A 267 3.33 -4.33 17.63
CA VAL A 267 1.93 -3.96 17.40
C VAL A 267 1.13 -3.77 18.71
N VAL A 268 0.06 -2.99 18.63
CA VAL A 268 -0.97 -2.92 19.66
C VAL A 268 -2.04 -3.95 19.34
N THR A 269 -2.29 -4.88 20.26
CA THR A 269 -3.32 -5.91 20.12
C THR A 269 -4.60 -5.50 20.85
N TYR A 270 -5.72 -6.00 20.35
CA TYR A 270 -7.06 -5.69 20.85
C TYR A 270 -7.78 -6.99 21.23
N LYS A 271 -8.40 -7.01 22.41
CA LYS A 271 -9.07 -8.21 22.96
C LYS A 271 -10.53 -8.32 22.55
N HIS A 272 -11.16 -7.21 22.15
CA HIS A 272 -12.56 -7.19 21.76
C HIS A 272 -12.76 -7.80 20.37
N LYS A 273 -14.02 -8.10 20.06
CA LYS A 273 -14.43 -8.52 18.72
C LYS A 273 -14.70 -7.30 17.86
N VAL A 274 -14.47 -7.43 16.57
CA VAL A 274 -14.75 -6.42 15.55
C VAL A 274 -15.66 -7.00 14.49
N TYR A 275 -16.31 -6.14 13.72
CA TYR A 275 -16.99 -6.58 12.50
C TYR A 275 -15.98 -7.19 11.53
N VAL A 276 -16.36 -8.30 10.92
CA VAL A 276 -15.63 -8.82 9.75
C VAL A 276 -15.77 -7.78 8.62
N PRO A 277 -14.67 -7.38 7.96
CA PRO A 277 -14.76 -6.45 6.83
C PRO A 277 -15.80 -6.88 5.79
N THR A 278 -16.66 -5.95 5.40
CA THR A 278 -17.78 -6.15 4.48
C THR A 278 -18.27 -4.80 3.95
N GLN A 279 -18.67 -4.77 2.67
CA GLN A 279 -19.26 -3.59 2.00
C GLN A 279 -20.78 -3.67 1.86
N SER A 280 -21.39 -4.81 2.18
CA SER A 280 -22.83 -5.03 2.05
C SER A 280 -23.45 -5.31 3.42
N GLU A 281 -23.60 -6.58 3.76
CA GLU A 281 -24.24 -7.01 4.99
C GLU A 281 -23.23 -7.45 6.04
N ASN A 282 -23.59 -7.29 7.31
CA ASN A 282 -22.76 -7.65 8.44
C ASN A 282 -22.47 -9.16 8.45
N LYS A 283 -21.22 -9.55 8.20
CA LYS A 283 -20.74 -10.95 8.24
C LYS A 283 -20.53 -11.48 9.67
N GLY A 284 -21.01 -10.76 10.68
CA GLY A 284 -20.83 -11.05 12.09
C GLY A 284 -19.55 -10.44 12.66
N MET A 285 -19.29 -10.76 13.93
CA MET A 285 -18.14 -10.26 14.66
C MET A 285 -17.14 -11.36 14.98
N ILE A 286 -15.86 -11.07 14.77
CA ILE A 286 -14.74 -11.97 15.02
C ILE A 286 -13.71 -11.30 15.92
N SER A 287 -12.87 -12.09 16.61
CA SER A 287 -11.71 -11.50 17.30
C SER A 287 -10.81 -10.80 16.29
N PHE A 288 -10.38 -9.57 16.58
CA PHE A 288 -9.45 -8.83 15.72
C PHE A 288 -8.17 -9.63 15.40
N LYS A 289 -7.75 -10.50 16.33
CA LYS A 289 -6.61 -11.42 16.16
C LYS A 289 -6.79 -12.41 14.99
N LYS A 290 -8.00 -12.67 14.52
CA LYS A 290 -8.26 -13.57 13.39
C LYS A 290 -8.19 -12.86 12.02
N LEU A 291 -8.00 -11.53 11.99
CA LEU A 291 -7.95 -10.76 10.74
C LEU A 291 -6.54 -10.58 10.17
N SER A 292 -5.49 -10.85 10.96
CA SER A 292 -4.08 -10.76 10.54
C SER A 292 -3.20 -11.70 11.36
N ILE A 293 -1.97 -11.96 10.89
CA ILE A 293 -0.98 -12.79 11.56
C ILE A 293 -0.66 -12.26 12.97
N THR A 294 -0.38 -10.95 13.07
CA THR A 294 -0.05 -10.32 14.36
C THR A 294 -1.30 -10.05 15.21
N GLY A 295 -2.46 -9.88 14.57
CA GLY A 295 -3.69 -9.54 15.26
C GLY A 295 -3.67 -8.15 15.89
N GLY A 296 -2.88 -7.22 15.32
CA GLY A 296 -2.63 -5.92 15.92
C GLY A 296 -2.46 -4.79 14.90
N VAL A 297 -2.49 -3.57 15.42
CA VAL A 297 -2.25 -2.34 14.67
C VAL A 297 -0.82 -1.86 14.92
N VAL A 298 -0.12 -1.44 13.88
CA VAL A 298 1.28 -0.95 13.98
C VAL A 298 1.39 0.23 14.95
N ASN A 299 2.52 0.31 15.66
CA ASN A 299 2.79 1.41 16.59
C ASN A 299 4.26 1.85 16.51
N ALA A 300 4.49 3.10 16.10
CA ALA A 300 5.83 3.65 15.90
C ALA A 300 6.63 3.71 17.20
N GLU A 301 6.04 4.21 18.29
CA GLU A 301 6.70 4.36 19.59
C GLU A 301 7.16 3.01 20.16
N ARG A 302 6.29 1.98 20.14
CA ARG A 302 6.64 0.62 20.56
C ARG A 302 7.73 0.03 19.68
N SER A 303 7.71 0.32 18.38
CA SER A 303 8.75 -0.14 17.45
C SER A 303 10.10 0.46 17.80
N VAL A 304 10.17 1.77 18.04
CA VAL A 304 11.41 2.46 18.47
C VAL A 304 11.90 1.92 19.82
N LYS A 305 11.01 1.75 20.80
CA LYS A 305 11.36 1.16 22.12
C LYS A 305 11.92 -0.26 21.99
N LEU A 306 11.42 -1.06 21.05
CA LEU A 306 11.93 -2.40 20.81
C LEU A 306 13.25 -2.37 20.02
N ALA A 307 13.40 -1.47 19.05
CA ALA A 307 14.65 -1.27 18.31
C ALA A 307 15.81 -0.87 19.23
N LEU A 308 15.58 0.02 20.20
CA LEU A 308 16.57 0.38 21.23
C LEU A 308 17.07 -0.84 22.02
N LYS A 309 16.22 -1.86 22.22
CA LYS A 309 16.62 -3.10 22.90
C LYS A 309 17.41 -4.04 22.00
N TYR A 310 17.14 -4.02 20.68
CA TYR A 310 17.92 -4.77 19.70
C TYR A 310 19.31 -4.16 19.51
N ALA A 311 19.39 -2.83 19.37
CA ALA A 311 20.65 -2.10 19.20
C ALA A 311 21.62 -2.30 20.37
N LYS A 312 21.12 -2.35 21.61
CA LYS A 312 21.94 -2.60 22.81
C LYS A 312 22.53 -4.02 22.91
N LYS A 313 22.07 -4.96 22.09
CA LYS A 313 22.51 -6.37 22.13
C LYS A 313 23.55 -6.71 21.05
N ASN A 314 23.77 -5.82 20.11
CA ASN A 314 24.81 -5.93 19.08
C ASN A 314 26.06 -5.16 19.53
#